data_AF-A0A110B0L6-F1
#
_entry.id   AF-A0A110B0L6-F1
#
_cell.length_a   1.000
_cell.length_b   1.000
_cell.length_c   1.000
_cell.angle_alpha   90.00
_cell.angle_beta   90.00
_cell.angle_gamma   90.00
#
_symmetry.space_group_name_H-M   'P 1'
#
loop_
_entity.id
_entity.type
_entity.pdbx_description
1 polymer ?
#
loop_
_entity_poly.entity_id
_entity_poly.type
_entity_poly.pdbx_seq_one_letter_code
_entity_poly.pdbx_strand_id
1 'polypeptide(L)'
;MKTIFRPKLIDTLKNYTKAQFYKDAIAGMIVGIVALPLAIAFAIASGVSPEKGLFTAIIAGFIVSAMGGSRVQIGGPTGAFIVVVYGIVEKFGVNGLVIATFIAGILLIIMGLARLGNVIKFIPYPLIVGFTTGIAVIIFSSQIKDFFGLKMANVPADFISKWLAYGQHFNLVNFYSLGIGALTLLIIFYGRGLPIRCRAH
;
A
#
# COMPACT_ATOMS: atom_id res chain seq x y z
N MET A 1 -36.00 6.83 -6.09
CA MET A 1 -34.88 5.92 -6.41
C MET A 1 -33.62 6.36 -5.67
N LYS A 2 -33.17 5.63 -4.63
CA LYS A 2 -31.82 5.84 -4.05
C LYS A 2 -30.80 5.40 -5.10
N THR A 3 -30.10 6.36 -5.71
CA THR A 3 -29.04 6.10 -6.69
C THR A 3 -27.99 5.16 -6.11
N ILE A 4 -27.73 4.06 -6.83
CA ILE A 4 -26.84 2.95 -6.45
C ILE A 4 -25.38 3.41 -6.27
N PHE A 5 -25.00 4.51 -6.93
CA PHE A 5 -23.65 5.04 -6.92
C PHE A 5 -23.71 6.58 -6.96
N ARG A 6 -23.10 7.24 -5.97
CA ARG A 6 -22.89 8.69 -5.93
C ARG A 6 -21.47 8.96 -5.44
N PRO A 7 -20.54 9.35 -6.33
CA PRO A 7 -19.20 9.74 -5.93
C PRO A 7 -19.25 10.89 -4.94
N LYS A 8 -18.44 10.81 -3.88
CA LYS A 8 -18.41 11.84 -2.85
C LYS A 8 -17.95 13.19 -3.38
N LEU A 9 -17.17 13.16 -4.47
CA LEU A 9 -16.69 14.33 -5.20
C LEU A 9 -17.84 15.30 -5.56
N ILE A 10 -18.97 14.78 -6.03
CA ILE A 10 -20.13 15.59 -6.45
C ILE A 10 -20.73 16.36 -5.27
N ASP A 11 -20.75 15.76 -4.09
CA ASP A 11 -21.26 16.41 -2.88
C ASP A 11 -20.26 17.43 -2.34
N THR A 12 -18.96 17.10 -2.36
CA THR A 12 -17.91 17.97 -1.79
C THR A 12 -17.62 19.20 -2.63
N LEU A 13 -17.82 19.13 -3.95
CA LEU A 13 -17.59 20.27 -4.85
C LEU A 13 -18.62 21.39 -4.67
N LYS A 14 -19.85 21.08 -4.21
CA LYS A 14 -20.93 22.08 -4.05
C LYS A 14 -20.60 23.17 -3.03
N ASN A 15 -19.89 22.82 -1.96
CA ASN A 15 -19.53 23.72 -0.87
C ASN A 15 -18.01 23.94 -0.79
N TYR A 16 -17.30 23.83 -1.91
CA TYR A 16 -15.85 23.86 -1.93
C TYR A 16 -15.31 25.29 -1.85
N THR A 17 -14.51 25.57 -0.82
CA THR A 17 -13.96 26.91 -0.58
C THR A 17 -12.49 27.02 -1.02
N LYS A 18 -12.02 28.25 -1.32
CA LYS A 18 -10.59 28.49 -1.62
C LYS A 18 -9.67 28.05 -0.49
N ALA A 19 -10.06 28.27 0.76
CA ALA A 19 -9.29 27.81 1.92
C ALA A 19 -9.16 26.27 1.95
N GLN A 20 -10.22 25.57 1.57
CA GLN A 20 -10.22 24.11 1.47
C GLN A 20 -9.35 23.60 0.32
N PHE A 21 -9.33 24.30 -0.83
CA PHE A 21 -8.41 24.00 -1.92
C PHE A 21 -6.96 24.02 -1.47
N TYR A 22 -6.52 25.06 -0.76
CA TYR A 22 -5.13 25.13 -0.27
C TYR A 22 -4.80 24.01 0.71
N LYS A 23 -5.72 23.69 1.64
CA LYS A 23 -5.55 22.56 2.57
C LYS A 23 -5.44 21.23 1.83
N ASP A 24 -6.34 20.96 0.90
CA ASP A 24 -6.38 19.71 0.13
C ASP A 24 -5.18 19.60 -0.82
N ALA A 25 -4.70 20.70 -1.41
CA ALA A 25 -3.52 20.74 -2.27
C ALA A 25 -2.23 20.43 -1.49
N ILE A 26 -2.04 21.05 -0.32
CA ILE A 26 -0.89 20.77 0.55
C ILE A 26 -0.93 19.31 1.03
N ALA A 27 -2.10 18.83 1.46
CA ALA A 27 -2.27 17.45 1.89
C ALA A 27 -1.97 16.47 0.74
N GLY A 28 -2.49 16.73 -0.47
CA GLY A 28 -2.25 15.93 -1.66
C GLY A 28 -0.77 15.90 -2.07
N MET A 29 -0.06 17.02 -1.95
CA MET A 29 1.38 17.09 -2.20
C MET A 29 2.18 16.24 -1.19
N ILE A 30 1.89 16.36 0.11
CA ILE A 30 2.55 15.58 1.16
C ILE A 30 2.30 14.08 0.95
N VAL A 31 1.04 13.69 0.72
CA VAL A 31 0.65 12.31 0.44
C VAL A 31 1.35 11.80 -0.82
N GLY A 32 1.40 12.59 -1.88
CA GLY A 32 2.06 12.24 -3.14
C GLY A 32 3.55 11.98 -2.95
N ILE A 33 4.27 12.87 -2.26
CA ILE A 33 5.70 12.72 -1.96
C ILE A 33 5.99 11.41 -1.20
N VAL A 34 5.13 11.04 -0.24
CA VAL A 34 5.27 9.80 0.54
C VAL A 34 4.84 8.56 -0.28
N ALA A 35 3.86 8.69 -1.17
CA ALA A 35 3.35 7.58 -1.98
C ALA A 35 4.29 7.15 -3.11
N LEU A 36 5.06 8.09 -3.69
CA LEU A 36 6.02 7.81 -4.78
C LEU A 36 7.04 6.70 -4.44
N PRO A 37 7.84 6.81 -3.35
CA PRO A 37 8.80 5.76 -3.00
C PRO A 37 8.11 4.44 -2.65
N LEU A 38 6.93 4.50 -2.03
CA LEU A 38 6.16 3.31 -1.67
C LEU A 38 5.69 2.53 -2.91
N ALA A 39 5.18 3.23 -3.92
CA ALA A 39 4.73 2.62 -5.18
C ALA A 39 5.88 1.94 -5.92
N ILE A 40 7.06 2.57 -5.95
CA ILE A 40 8.27 2.00 -6.56
C ILE A 40 8.71 0.74 -5.80
N ALA A 41 8.80 0.81 -4.47
CA ALA A 41 9.21 -0.31 -3.64
C ALA A 41 8.26 -1.51 -3.80
N PHE A 42 6.95 -1.26 -3.84
CA PHE A 42 5.95 -2.31 -4.01
C PHE A 42 5.97 -2.94 -5.40
N ALA A 43 6.25 -2.17 -6.46
CA ALA A 43 6.44 -2.72 -7.79
C ALA A 43 7.63 -3.67 -7.86
N ILE A 44 8.80 -3.24 -7.35
CA ILE A 44 10.02 -4.05 -7.30
C ILE A 44 9.77 -5.33 -6.49
N ALA A 45 9.15 -5.20 -5.31
CA ALA A 45 8.82 -6.33 -4.44
C ALA A 45 7.80 -7.30 -5.09
N SER A 46 6.98 -6.82 -6.02
CA SER A 46 6.01 -7.63 -6.77
C SER A 46 6.61 -8.24 -8.05
N GLY A 47 7.91 -8.07 -8.30
CA GLY A 47 8.59 -8.62 -9.49
C GLY A 47 8.29 -7.87 -10.79
N VAL A 48 7.82 -6.62 -10.72
CA VAL A 48 7.52 -5.78 -11.89
C VAL A 48 8.41 -4.53 -11.92
N SER A 49 8.51 -3.90 -13.09
CA SER A 49 9.32 -2.68 -13.24
C SER A 49 8.76 -1.52 -12.41
N PRO A 50 9.62 -0.65 -11.83
CA PRO A 50 9.21 0.52 -11.03
C PRO A 50 8.17 1.42 -11.70
N GLU A 51 8.34 1.64 -13.00
CA GLU A 51 7.46 2.46 -13.83
C GLU A 51 6.01 1.98 -13.79
N LYS A 52 5.77 0.66 -13.79
CA LYS A 52 4.42 0.08 -13.75
C LYS A 52 3.71 0.39 -12.43
N GLY A 53 4.45 0.36 -11.32
CA GLY A 53 3.94 0.77 -10.00
C GLY A 53 3.56 2.24 -9.95
N LEU A 54 4.43 3.09 -10.51
CA LEU A 54 4.20 4.53 -10.58
C LEU A 54 2.96 4.88 -11.41
N PHE A 55 2.85 4.33 -12.63
CA PHE A 55 1.69 4.54 -13.50
C PHE A 55 0.40 4.05 -12.84
N THR A 56 0.45 2.88 -12.19
CA THR A 56 -0.69 2.33 -11.49
C THR A 56 -1.11 3.22 -10.32
N ALA A 57 -0.17 3.74 -9.52
CA ALA A 57 -0.47 4.64 -8.42
C ALA A 57 -1.12 5.95 -8.89
N ILE A 58 -0.63 6.55 -9.96
CA ILE A 58 -1.18 7.80 -10.51
C ILE A 58 -2.59 7.58 -11.06
N ILE A 59 -2.76 6.59 -11.94
CA ILE A 59 -4.03 6.32 -12.62
C ILE A 59 -5.09 5.83 -11.61
N ALA A 60 -4.74 4.86 -10.77
CA ALA A 60 -5.66 4.35 -9.76
C ALA A 60 -5.98 5.42 -8.70
N GLY A 61 -5.01 6.22 -8.28
CA GLY A 61 -5.23 7.33 -7.36
C GLY A 61 -6.25 8.33 -7.88
N PHE A 62 -6.11 8.73 -9.15
CA PHE A 62 -7.07 9.63 -9.80
C PHE A 62 -8.46 9.01 -9.92
N ILE A 63 -8.57 7.79 -10.44
CA ILE A 63 -9.86 7.11 -10.64
C ILE A 63 -10.57 6.89 -9.29
N VAL A 64 -9.85 6.40 -8.27
CA VAL A 64 -10.41 6.17 -6.94
C VAL A 64 -10.82 7.49 -6.27
N SER A 65 -10.05 8.56 -6.43
CA SER A 65 -10.44 9.87 -5.89
C SER A 65 -11.68 10.42 -6.60
N ALA A 66 -11.82 10.21 -7.91
CA ALA A 66 -12.94 10.71 -8.69
C ALA A 66 -14.23 9.92 -8.43
N MET A 67 -14.12 8.60 -8.29
CA MET A 67 -15.24 7.65 -8.16
C MET A 67 -15.49 7.19 -6.70
N GLY A 68 -14.69 7.63 -5.75
CA GLY A 68 -14.70 7.17 -4.37
C GLY A 68 -15.91 7.60 -3.55
N GLY A 69 -16.15 6.89 -2.45
CA GLY A 69 -17.25 7.15 -1.52
C GLY A 69 -16.88 8.07 -0.34
N SER A 70 -15.59 8.38 -0.17
CA SER A 70 -15.09 9.22 0.92
C SER A 70 -14.24 10.38 0.38
N ARG A 71 -14.30 11.52 1.08
CA ARG A 71 -13.54 12.75 0.73
C ARG A 71 -12.03 12.58 0.88
N VAL A 72 -11.59 11.68 1.77
CA VAL A 72 -10.18 11.49 2.13
C VAL A 72 -9.63 10.15 1.66
N GLN A 73 -10.29 9.54 0.67
CA GLN A 73 -9.88 8.25 0.12
C GLN A 73 -8.72 8.43 -0.85
N ILE A 74 -7.65 7.68 -0.63
CA ILE A 74 -6.47 7.67 -1.51
C ILE A 74 -6.42 6.30 -2.18
N GLY A 75 -6.33 6.30 -3.52
CA GLY A 75 -6.07 5.08 -4.29
C GLY A 75 -4.56 4.89 -4.49
N GLY A 76 -4.10 3.64 -4.41
CA GLY A 76 -2.69 3.31 -4.65
C GLY A 76 -2.41 1.82 -4.47
N PRO A 77 -1.20 1.37 -4.81
CA PRO A 77 -0.77 0.00 -4.58
C PRO A 77 -0.67 -0.28 -3.07
N THR A 78 -1.17 -1.45 -2.65
CA THR A 78 -1.23 -1.85 -1.23
C THR A 78 -0.24 -2.98 -0.98
N GLY A 79 0.55 -2.87 0.10
CA GLY A 79 1.56 -3.87 0.46
C GLY A 79 1.01 -5.29 0.64
N ALA A 80 -0.26 -5.41 1.07
CA ALA A 80 -0.97 -6.67 1.22
C ALA A 80 -1.05 -7.50 -0.08
N PHE A 81 -1.05 -6.85 -1.25
CA PHE A 81 -1.17 -7.53 -2.53
C PHE A 81 0.18 -7.95 -3.13
N ILE A 82 1.31 -7.50 -2.57
CA ILE A 82 2.65 -7.77 -3.12
C ILE A 82 2.89 -9.27 -3.32
N VAL A 83 2.63 -10.08 -2.29
CA VAL A 83 2.89 -11.52 -2.33
C VAL A 83 2.02 -12.21 -3.39
N VAL A 84 0.76 -11.78 -3.51
CA VAL A 84 -0.18 -12.33 -4.52
C VAL A 84 0.26 -11.94 -5.92
N VAL A 85 0.60 -10.68 -6.15
CA VAL A 85 1.07 -10.18 -7.44
C VAL A 85 2.37 -10.86 -7.83
N TYR A 86 3.34 -10.95 -6.91
CA TYR A 86 4.60 -11.66 -7.14
C TYR A 86 4.36 -13.11 -7.54
N GLY A 87 3.53 -13.85 -6.80
CA GLY A 87 3.23 -15.25 -7.12
C GLY A 87 2.58 -15.43 -8.50
N ILE A 88 1.73 -14.48 -8.93
CA ILE A 88 1.16 -14.48 -10.28
C ILE A 88 2.24 -14.19 -11.33
N VAL A 89 3.10 -13.20 -11.09
CA VAL A 89 4.17 -12.83 -12.02
C VAL A 89 5.21 -13.95 -12.15
N GLU A 90 5.57 -14.59 -11.04
CA GLU A 90 6.49 -15.73 -11.03
C GLU A 90 5.93 -16.91 -11.84
N LYS A 91 4.65 -17.23 -11.65
CA LYS A 91 4.03 -18.42 -12.26
C LYS A 91 3.52 -18.19 -13.69
N PHE A 92 3.01 -17.01 -13.99
CA PHE A 92 2.30 -16.70 -15.24
C PHE A 92 2.86 -15.49 -15.99
N GLY A 93 3.92 -14.87 -15.47
CA GLY A 93 4.51 -13.66 -16.04
C GLY A 93 3.61 -12.43 -15.90
N VAL A 94 4.10 -11.31 -16.43
CA VAL A 94 3.37 -10.04 -16.46
C VAL A 94 2.08 -10.15 -17.27
N ASN A 95 2.07 -10.93 -18.35
CA ASN A 95 0.86 -11.14 -19.16
C ASN A 95 -0.26 -11.81 -18.33
N GLY A 96 0.10 -12.81 -17.51
CA GLY A 96 -0.83 -13.43 -16.57
C GLY A 96 -1.37 -12.44 -15.54
N LEU A 97 -0.52 -11.52 -15.04
CA LEU A 97 -0.96 -10.46 -14.12
C LEU A 97 -1.99 -9.52 -14.76
N VAL A 98 -1.79 -9.11 -16.02
CA VAL A 98 -2.74 -8.25 -16.75
C VAL A 98 -4.10 -8.93 -16.89
N ILE A 99 -4.12 -10.21 -17.26
CA ILE A 99 -5.38 -10.97 -17.40
C ILE A 99 -6.06 -11.14 -16.03
N ALA A 100 -5.30 -11.53 -15.00
CA ALA A 100 -5.83 -11.71 -13.65
C ALA A 100 -6.43 -10.42 -13.08
N THR A 101 -5.75 -9.28 -13.28
CA THR A 101 -6.23 -7.97 -12.81
C THR A 101 -7.45 -7.50 -13.60
N PHE A 102 -7.53 -7.77 -14.90
CA PHE A 102 -8.72 -7.49 -15.70
C PHE A 102 -9.95 -8.28 -15.22
N ILE A 103 -9.78 -9.59 -14.99
CA ILE A 103 -10.84 -10.46 -14.44
C ILE A 103 -11.26 -9.98 -13.05
N ALA A 104 -10.29 -9.65 -12.19
CA ALA A 104 -10.57 -9.11 -10.86
C ALA A 104 -11.38 -7.81 -10.94
N GLY A 105 -11.06 -6.92 -11.88
CA GLY A 105 -11.83 -5.69 -12.13
C GLY A 105 -13.28 -5.96 -12.51
N ILE A 106 -13.52 -6.92 -13.42
CA ILE A 106 -14.88 -7.34 -13.80
C ILE A 106 -15.63 -7.90 -12.58
N LEU A 107 -14.98 -8.79 -11.81
CA LEU A 107 -15.58 -9.35 -10.60
C LEU A 107 -15.93 -8.26 -9.57
N LEU A 108 -15.06 -7.28 -9.36
CA LEU A 108 -15.32 -6.15 -8.47
C LEU A 108 -16.50 -5.29 -8.94
N ILE A 109 -16.66 -5.06 -10.25
CA ILE A 109 -17.82 -4.37 -10.81
C ILE A 109 -19.10 -5.17 -10.53
N ILE A 110 -19.10 -6.47 -10.82
CA ILE A 110 -20.25 -7.35 -10.56
C ILE A 110 -20.61 -7.33 -9.08
N MET A 111 -19.62 -7.45 -8.18
CA MET A 111 -19.84 -7.40 -6.74
C MET A 111 -20.38 -6.04 -6.27
N GLY A 112 -19.91 -4.94 -6.87
CA GLY A 112 -20.42 -3.60 -6.62
C GLY A 112 -21.89 -3.45 -7.02
N LEU A 113 -22.26 -3.94 -8.20
CA LEU A 113 -23.65 -3.94 -8.70
C LEU A 113 -24.56 -4.82 -7.84
N ALA A 114 -24.06 -5.98 -7.38
CA ALA A 114 -24.74 -6.87 -6.45
C ALA A 114 -24.83 -6.32 -5.00
N ARG A 115 -24.24 -5.15 -4.72
CA ARG A 115 -24.18 -4.51 -3.39
C ARG A 115 -23.53 -5.40 -2.32
N LEU A 116 -22.61 -6.28 -2.72
CA LEU A 116 -21.86 -7.15 -1.81
C LEU A 116 -20.94 -6.36 -0.86
N GLY A 117 -20.72 -5.06 -1.11
CA GLY A 117 -20.08 -4.17 -0.14
C GLY A 117 -20.80 -4.10 1.22
N ASN A 118 -22.12 -4.35 1.27
CA ASN A 118 -22.83 -4.46 2.55
C ASN A 118 -22.42 -5.70 3.36
N VAL A 119 -21.94 -6.75 2.68
CA VAL A 119 -21.54 -8.01 3.32
C VAL A 119 -20.26 -7.83 4.13
N ILE A 120 -19.41 -6.85 3.79
CA ILE A 120 -18.20 -6.50 4.54
C ILE A 120 -18.51 -6.22 6.02
N LYS A 121 -19.72 -5.74 6.35
CA LYS A 121 -20.17 -5.49 7.73
C LYS A 121 -20.33 -6.75 8.57
N PHE A 122 -20.44 -7.93 7.94
CA PHE A 122 -20.55 -9.22 8.63
C PHE A 122 -19.19 -9.90 8.83
N ILE A 123 -18.10 -9.29 8.36
CA ILE A 123 -16.76 -9.83 8.61
C ILE A 123 -16.43 -9.65 10.10
N PRO A 124 -16.11 -10.74 10.83
CA PRO A 124 -15.78 -10.65 12.25
C PRO A 124 -14.54 -9.79 12.49
N TYR A 125 -14.57 -8.98 13.56
CA TYR A 125 -13.42 -8.16 13.97
C TYR A 125 -12.11 -8.96 14.12
N PRO A 126 -12.10 -10.18 14.72
CA PRO A 126 -10.88 -10.99 14.79
C PRO A 126 -10.26 -11.31 13.43
N LEU A 127 -11.05 -11.46 12.36
CA LEU A 127 -10.53 -11.70 11.01
C LEU A 127 -9.77 -10.48 10.48
N ILE A 128 -10.32 -9.28 10.70
CA ILE A 128 -9.72 -8.02 10.26
C ILE A 128 -8.39 -7.79 11.01
N VAL A 129 -8.38 -8.01 12.31
CA VAL A 129 -7.16 -7.88 13.14
C VAL A 129 -6.12 -8.91 12.72
N GLY A 130 -6.51 -10.17 12.52
CA GLY A 130 -5.62 -11.25 12.07
C GLY A 130 -5.01 -10.95 10.71
N PHE A 131 -5.82 -10.54 9.73
CA PHE A 131 -5.36 -10.17 8.40
C PHE A 131 -4.40 -8.97 8.43
N THR A 132 -4.75 -7.92 9.18
CA THR A 132 -3.92 -6.71 9.32
C THR A 132 -2.59 -7.03 10.01
N THR A 133 -2.60 -7.86 11.05
CA THR A 133 -1.38 -8.32 11.75
C THR A 133 -0.52 -9.18 10.84
N GLY A 134 -1.12 -10.07 10.04
CA GLY A 134 -0.41 -10.84 9.02
C GLY A 134 0.29 -9.96 7.99
N ILE A 135 -0.40 -8.92 7.48
CA ILE A 135 0.20 -7.94 6.58
C ILE A 135 1.36 -7.21 7.26
N ALA A 136 1.19 -6.78 8.52
CA ALA A 136 2.24 -6.10 9.27
C ALA A 136 3.49 -6.99 9.41
N VAL A 137 3.32 -8.28 9.69
CA VAL A 137 4.42 -9.27 9.77
C VAL A 137 5.10 -9.47 8.41
N ILE A 138 4.35 -9.53 7.31
CA ILE A 138 4.90 -9.65 5.95
C ILE A 138 5.71 -8.41 5.57
N ILE A 139 5.17 -7.22 5.82
CA ILE A 139 5.86 -5.95 5.56
C ILE A 139 7.11 -5.85 6.42
N PHE A 140 7.02 -6.14 7.72
CA PHE A 140 8.17 -6.17 8.62
C PHE A 140 9.25 -7.11 8.10
N SER A 141 8.87 -8.32 7.71
CA SER A 141 9.80 -9.31 7.18
C SER A 141 10.48 -8.84 5.90
N SER A 142 9.80 -8.06 5.03
CA SER A 142 10.43 -7.55 3.82
C SER A 142 11.52 -6.51 4.10
N GLN A 143 11.49 -5.83 5.26
CA GLN A 143 12.48 -4.81 5.63
C GLN A 143 13.75 -5.40 6.26
N ILE A 144 13.74 -6.67 6.69
CA ILE A 144 14.86 -7.30 7.40
C ILE A 144 16.15 -7.29 6.58
N LYS A 145 16.06 -7.58 5.27
CA LYS A 145 17.22 -7.53 4.36
C LYS A 145 17.93 -6.17 4.44
N ASP A 146 17.16 -5.09 4.29
CA ASP A 146 17.71 -3.74 4.19
C ASP A 146 18.18 -3.22 5.56
N PHE A 147 17.46 -3.56 6.64
CA PHE A 147 17.82 -3.19 8.00
C PHE A 147 19.17 -3.79 8.43
N PHE A 148 19.40 -5.07 8.14
CA PHE A 148 20.68 -5.74 8.43
C PHE A 148 21.73 -5.54 7.31
N GLY A 149 21.37 -4.90 6.20
CA GLY A 149 22.25 -4.69 5.05
C GLY A 149 22.73 -5.99 4.39
N LEU A 150 21.89 -7.03 4.39
CA LEU A 150 22.24 -8.36 3.89
C LEU A 150 22.40 -8.34 2.36
N LYS A 151 23.60 -8.67 1.88
CA LYS A 151 23.90 -8.80 0.44
C LYS A 151 23.31 -10.08 -0.13
N MET A 152 22.01 -10.06 -0.44
CA MET A 152 21.30 -11.16 -1.10
C MET A 152 20.86 -10.76 -2.50
N ALA A 153 21.25 -11.53 -3.51
CA ALA A 153 20.85 -11.30 -4.90
C ALA A 153 19.35 -11.53 -5.11
N ASN A 154 18.80 -12.60 -4.54
CA ASN A 154 17.37 -12.93 -4.60
C ASN A 154 16.84 -13.18 -3.20
N VAL A 155 15.76 -12.50 -2.83
CA VAL A 155 15.01 -12.78 -1.60
C VAL A 155 13.77 -13.56 -1.99
N PRO A 156 13.57 -14.79 -1.49
CA PRO A 156 12.34 -15.54 -1.74
C PRO A 156 11.11 -14.73 -1.33
N ALA A 157 10.02 -14.83 -2.09
CA ALA A 157 8.78 -14.13 -1.74
C ALA A 157 8.05 -14.80 -0.58
N ASP A 158 8.05 -16.14 -0.56
CA ASP A 158 7.45 -16.96 0.48
C ASP A 158 8.04 -16.66 1.86
N PHE A 159 7.18 -16.63 2.89
CA PHE A 159 7.55 -16.20 4.23
C PHE A 159 8.60 -17.11 4.86
N ILE A 160 8.38 -18.43 4.85
CA ILE A 160 9.27 -19.39 5.52
C ILE A 160 10.62 -19.43 4.81
N SER A 161 10.59 -19.53 3.48
CA SER A 161 11.79 -19.56 2.64
C SER A 161 12.65 -18.30 2.82
N LYS A 162 12.01 -17.14 2.97
CA LYS A 162 12.65 -15.85 3.22
C LYS A 162 13.40 -15.81 4.56
N TRP A 163 12.77 -16.27 5.63
CA TRP A 163 13.40 -16.32 6.96
C TRP A 163 14.56 -17.32 7.03
N LEU A 164 14.45 -18.46 6.34
CA LEU A 164 15.57 -19.39 6.19
C LEU A 164 16.75 -18.74 5.45
N ALA A 165 16.48 -18.02 4.36
CA ALA A 165 17.51 -17.31 3.60
C ALA A 165 18.20 -16.22 4.45
N TYR A 166 17.45 -15.49 5.28
CA TYR A 166 18.01 -14.53 6.24
C TYR A 166 18.93 -15.19 7.26
N GLY A 167 18.54 -16.35 7.80
CA GLY A 167 19.39 -17.11 8.72
C GLY A 167 20.72 -17.54 8.09
N GLN A 168 20.69 -17.99 6.83
CA GLN A 168 21.91 -18.38 6.11
C GLN A 168 22.86 -17.22 5.82
N HIS A 169 22.33 -16.01 5.60
CA HIS A 169 23.11 -14.82 5.25
C HIS A 169 23.40 -13.93 6.45
N PHE A 170 23.03 -14.32 7.68
CA PHE A 170 23.17 -13.48 8.88
C PHE A 170 24.64 -13.13 9.19
N ASN A 171 25.59 -13.93 8.73
CA ASN A 171 27.02 -13.63 8.89
C ASN A 171 27.51 -12.46 8.02
N LEU A 172 26.69 -11.99 7.06
CA LEU A 172 26.99 -10.90 6.15
C LEU A 172 26.36 -9.57 6.58
N VAL A 173 26.02 -9.43 7.86
CA VAL A 173 25.43 -8.21 8.41
C VAL A 173 26.35 -7.02 8.21
N ASN A 174 25.80 -5.94 7.68
CA ASN A 174 26.48 -4.66 7.56
C ASN A 174 26.16 -3.79 8.78
N PHE A 175 27.16 -3.61 9.66
CA PHE A 175 27.02 -2.79 10.87
C PHE A 175 26.68 -1.32 10.58
N TYR A 176 27.08 -0.77 9.42
CA TYR A 176 26.70 0.59 9.03
C TYR A 176 25.21 0.70 8.73
N SER A 177 24.65 -0.25 7.98
CA SER A 177 23.20 -0.32 7.69
C SER A 177 22.39 -0.49 8.98
N LEU A 178 22.85 -1.37 9.87
CA LEU A 178 22.22 -1.59 11.16
C LEU A 178 22.25 -0.33 12.03
N GLY A 179 23.39 0.37 12.07
CA GLY A 179 23.54 1.63 12.81
C GLY A 179 22.60 2.73 12.31
N ILE A 180 22.52 2.92 10.98
CA ILE A 180 21.60 3.88 10.36
C ILE A 180 20.14 3.49 10.62
N GLY A 181 19.80 2.21 10.49
CA GLY A 181 18.46 1.69 10.75
C GLY A 181 18.03 1.92 12.20
N ALA A 182 18.90 1.57 13.15
CA ALA A 182 18.66 1.78 14.58
C ALA A 182 18.51 3.27 14.93
N LEU A 183 19.39 4.13 14.40
CA LEU A 183 19.29 5.58 14.57
C LEU A 183 17.98 6.12 14.00
N THR A 184 17.57 5.66 12.82
CA THR A 184 16.30 6.07 12.20
C THR A 184 15.11 5.67 13.06
N LEU A 185 15.10 4.44 13.59
CA LEU A 185 14.06 4.00 14.52
C LEU A 185 14.04 4.86 15.80
N LEU A 186 15.20 5.15 16.37
CA LEU A 186 15.31 6.03 17.55
C LEU A 186 14.73 7.42 17.26
N ILE A 187 15.09 8.03 16.13
CA ILE A 187 14.56 9.34 15.71
C ILE A 187 13.03 9.27 15.54
N ILE A 188 12.49 8.20 14.95
CA ILE A 188 11.04 8.06 14.77
C ILE A 188 10.32 7.90 16.12
N PHE A 189 10.85 7.06 17.03
CA PHE A 189 10.22 6.81 18.32
C PHE A 189 10.29 8.02 19.25
N TYR A 190 11.45 8.66 19.37
CA TYR A 190 11.63 9.85 20.21
C TYR A 190 11.07 11.11 19.57
N GLY A 191 11.18 11.26 18.25
CA GLY A 191 10.63 12.38 17.49
C GLY A 191 9.10 12.41 17.47
N ARG A 192 8.43 11.25 17.53
CA ARG A 192 6.96 11.16 17.73
C ARG A 192 6.50 11.64 19.11
N GLY A 193 7.41 11.74 20.08
CA GLY A 193 7.16 12.35 21.39
C GLY A 193 7.05 13.88 21.34
N LEU A 194 7.49 14.53 20.25
CA LEU A 194 7.17 15.93 20.02
C LEU A 194 5.73 16.04 19.53
N PRO A 195 4.86 16.82 20.20
CA PRO A 195 3.50 16.99 19.79
C PRO A 195 3.48 17.78 18.47
N ILE A 196 3.53 17.06 17.35
CA ILE A 196 3.05 17.59 16.07
C ILE A 196 1.54 17.66 16.25
N ARG A 197 1.10 18.77 16.85
CA ARG A 197 -0.29 19.12 17.07
C ARG A 197 -0.88 19.36 15.69
N CYS A 198 -1.25 18.28 15.00
CA CYS A 198 -2.22 18.34 13.92
C CYS A 198 -3.54 18.78 14.55
N ARG A 199 -3.68 20.10 14.67
CA ARG A 199 -4.88 20.79 15.10
C ARG A 199 -5.89 20.58 13.97
N ALA A 200 -6.61 19.48 14.03
CA ALA A 200 -7.81 19.28 13.23
C ALA A 200 -8.83 20.33 13.67
N HIS A 201 -8.90 21.42 12.90
CA HIS A 201 -10.02 22.36 12.83
C HIS A 201 -10.69 22.19 11.48
#